data_AF-A0A560W6D5-F1
#
_entry.id   AF-A0A560W6D5-F1
#
_cell.length_a   1.000
_cell.length_b   1.000
_cell.length_c   1.000
_cell.angle_alpha   90.00
_cell.angle_beta   90.00
_cell.angle_gamma   90.00
#
_symmetry.space_group_name_H-M   'P 1'
#
loop_
_entity.id
_entity.type
_entity.pdbx_description
1 polymer ?
#
loop_
_entity_poly.entity_id
_entity_poly.type
_entity_poly.pdbx_seq_one_letter_code
_entity_poly.pdbx_strand_id
1 'polypeptide(L)'
;MSLARHHGLVTTWMRCYWDEEDTWFYIEVDADGWVIRQVELEGLELTPIAAASLDEWQRAREAGRLDEYDSRFGITAELPVSDWEGHNPEQLTSEEFEEVWGPARCQLQFANQDGRPDRSGRPSSASR
;
A
#
# COMPACT_ATOMS: atom_id res chain seq x y z
N MET A 1 -22.47 4.59 -15.89
CA MET A 1 -23.40 4.69 -14.75
C MET A 1 -22.69 4.07 -13.56
N SER A 2 -22.01 4.88 -12.75
CA SER A 2 -21.29 4.39 -11.58
C SER A 2 -22.30 4.23 -10.45
N LEU A 3 -22.57 3.00 -10.04
CA LEU A 3 -23.40 2.71 -8.89
C LEU A 3 -22.61 3.18 -7.66
N ALA A 4 -23.07 4.23 -7.00
CA ALA A 4 -22.60 4.58 -5.67
C ALA A 4 -22.79 3.32 -4.81
N ARG A 5 -21.68 2.65 -4.48
CA ARG A 5 -21.69 1.45 -3.64
C ARG A 5 -22.08 1.89 -2.23
N HIS A 6 -23.37 1.93 -1.95
CA HIS A 6 -23.90 1.94 -0.61
C HIS A 6 -23.99 0.48 -0.14
N HIS A 7 -22.85 -0.09 0.22
CA HIS A 7 -22.70 -1.42 0.84
C HIS A 7 -22.29 -1.22 2.31
N GLY A 8 -22.71 -2.12 3.21
CA GLY A 8 -22.81 -1.88 4.66
C GLY A 8 -21.57 -1.28 5.34
N LEU A 9 -21.80 -0.48 6.39
CA LEU A 9 -20.80 0.29 7.15
C LEU A 9 -19.76 -0.53 7.94
N VAL A 10 -19.60 -1.82 7.68
CA VAL A 10 -18.68 -2.67 8.44
C VAL A 10 -17.36 -2.74 7.70
N THR A 11 -16.44 -1.85 8.07
CA THR A 11 -15.03 -1.98 7.74
C THR A 11 -14.34 -2.87 8.77
N THR A 12 -13.36 -3.64 8.33
CA THR A 12 -12.52 -4.47 9.20
C THR A 12 -11.07 -4.09 9.00
N TRP A 13 -10.31 -4.04 10.09
CA TRP A 13 -8.87 -3.84 10.07
C TRP A 13 -8.17 -5.13 10.47
N MET A 14 -7.09 -5.45 9.79
CA MET A 14 -6.28 -6.61 10.11
C MET A 14 -4.83 -6.40 9.68
N ARG A 15 -3.95 -7.24 10.20
CA ARG A 15 -2.59 -7.39 9.71
C ARG A 15 -2.27 -8.84 9.40
N CYS A 16 -1.37 -9.07 8.47
CA CYS A 16 -0.76 -10.37 8.22
C CYS A 16 0.70 -10.18 7.83
N TYR A 17 1.51 -11.18 8.15
CA TYR A 17 2.91 -11.24 7.75
C TYR A 17 3.07 -12.19 6.57
N TRP A 18 3.90 -11.80 5.61
CA TRP A 18 4.30 -12.60 4.45
C TRP A 18 5.78 -12.93 4.58
N ASP A 19 6.11 -14.21 4.81
CA ASP A 19 7.49 -14.63 5.08
C ASP A 19 8.34 -14.66 3.82
N GLU A 20 7.76 -14.87 2.63
CA GLU A 20 8.52 -14.79 1.38
C GLU A 20 9.08 -13.39 1.10
N GLU A 21 8.37 -12.36 1.56
CA GLU A 21 8.73 -10.95 1.33
C GLU A 21 9.26 -10.25 2.60
N ASP A 22 9.34 -10.96 3.73
CA ASP A 22 9.64 -10.40 5.05
C ASP A 22 8.85 -9.11 5.32
N THR A 23 7.55 -9.11 5.00
CA THR A 23 6.73 -7.90 4.94
C THR A 23 5.47 -8.05 5.78
N TRP A 24 5.19 -7.03 6.58
CA TRP A 24 3.92 -6.87 7.27
C TRP A 24 2.94 -6.06 6.43
N PHE A 25 1.77 -6.63 6.18
CA PHE A 25 0.62 -5.96 5.58
C PHE A 25 -0.34 -5.52 6.68
N TYR A 26 -0.72 -4.25 6.67
CA TYR A 26 -1.81 -3.71 7.48
C TYR A 26 -2.87 -3.22 6.53
N ILE A 27 -4.10 -3.71 6.66
CA ILE A 27 -5.17 -3.44 5.69
C ILE A 27 -6.47 -3.02 6.37
N GLU A 28 -7.14 -2.06 5.75
CA GLU A 28 -8.56 -1.79 5.95
C GLU A 28 -9.33 -2.40 4.78
N VAL A 29 -10.36 -3.18 5.11
CA VAL A 29 -11.16 -3.95 4.16
C VAL A 29 -12.61 -3.49 4.25
N ASP A 30 -13.24 -3.28 3.10
CA ASP A 30 -14.66 -2.96 3.03
C ASP A 30 -15.55 -4.20 3.28
N ALA A 31 -16.87 -3.99 3.32
CA ALA A 31 -17.84 -5.05 3.56
C ALA A 31 -17.91 -6.12 2.45
N ASP A 32 -17.37 -5.82 1.26
CA ASP A 32 -17.30 -6.75 0.13
C ASP A 32 -15.97 -7.52 0.12
N GLY A 33 -15.07 -7.29 1.09
CA GLY A 33 -13.79 -7.97 1.21
C GLY A 33 -12.65 -7.32 0.42
N TRP A 34 -12.85 -6.12 -0.14
CA TRP A 34 -11.84 -5.39 -0.90
C TRP A 34 -10.97 -4.53 0.00
N VAL A 35 -9.67 -4.51 -0.27
CA VAL A 35 -8.73 -3.64 0.43
C VAL A 35 -8.92 -2.20 -0.04
N ILE A 36 -9.24 -1.30 0.90
CA ILE A 36 -9.47 0.12 0.65
C ILE A 36 -8.33 1.02 1.15
N ARG A 37 -7.58 0.57 2.15
CA ARG A 37 -6.28 1.12 2.55
C ARG A 37 -5.31 0.01 2.88
N GLN A 38 -4.04 0.20 2.54
CA GLN A 38 -2.97 -0.77 2.74
C GLN A 38 -1.68 -0.08 3.17
N VAL A 39 -0.99 -0.65 4.16
CA VAL A 39 0.39 -0.31 4.51
C VAL A 39 1.25 -1.56 4.41
N GLU A 40 2.42 -1.42 3.82
CA GLU A 40 3.44 -2.47 3.75
C GLU A 40 4.70 -1.99 4.48
N LEU A 41 5.14 -2.77 5.46
CA LEU A 41 6.36 -2.53 6.22
C LEU A 41 7.34 -3.69 5.99
N GLU A 42 8.45 -3.40 5.32
CA GLU A 42 9.46 -4.39 4.93
C GLU A 42 10.56 -4.52 5.99
N GLY A 43 10.92 -5.76 6.27
CA GLY A 43 12.08 -6.14 7.07
C GLY A 43 11.96 -5.84 8.56
N LEU A 44 13.05 -6.15 9.28
CA LEU A 44 13.15 -5.96 10.73
C LEU A 44 13.02 -4.50 11.19
N GLU A 45 13.39 -3.55 10.34
CA GLU A 45 13.27 -2.12 10.62
C GLU A 45 11.86 -1.58 10.38
N LEU A 46 10.95 -2.40 9.85
CA LEU A 46 9.59 -2.03 9.48
C LEU A 46 9.57 -0.80 8.56
N THR A 47 10.42 -0.83 7.53
CA THR A 47 10.56 0.28 6.59
C THR A 47 9.29 0.37 5.74
N PRO A 48 8.57 1.50 5.73
CA PRO A 48 7.37 1.61 4.92
C PRO A 48 7.75 1.66 3.43
N ILE A 49 7.17 0.75 2.65
CA ILE A 49 7.34 0.69 1.19
C ILE A 49 6.05 1.06 0.45
N ALA A 50 4.89 0.90 1.07
CA ALA A 50 3.60 1.34 0.56
C ALA A 50 2.68 1.85 1.69
N ALA A 51 1.79 2.78 1.36
CA ALA A 51 0.73 3.30 2.23
C ALA A 51 -0.44 3.82 1.38
N ALA A 52 -1.02 2.91 0.58
CA ALA A 52 -1.96 3.21 -0.50
C ALA A 52 -3.42 3.29 -0.02
N SER A 53 -4.21 4.12 -0.71
CA SER A 53 -5.66 4.21 -0.57
C SER A 53 -6.32 4.06 -1.94
N LEU A 54 -7.25 3.12 -2.05
CA LEU A 54 -7.97 2.85 -3.30
C LEU A 54 -8.72 4.09 -3.80
N ASP A 55 -9.35 4.81 -2.87
CA ASP A 55 -10.08 6.06 -3.12
C ASP A 55 -9.17 7.17 -3.69
N GLU A 56 -7.97 7.33 -3.12
CA GLU A 56 -6.99 8.31 -3.62
C GLU A 56 -6.43 7.91 -4.98
N TRP A 57 -6.12 6.62 -5.16
CA TRP A 57 -5.64 6.06 -6.42
C TRP A 57 -6.65 6.30 -7.56
N GLN A 58 -7.94 6.06 -7.30
CA GLN A 58 -9.02 6.32 -8.26
C GLN A 58 -9.10 7.81 -8.63
N ARG A 59 -9.05 8.71 -7.64
CA ARG A 59 -9.01 10.17 -7.90
C ARG A 59 -7.77 10.59 -8.68
N ALA A 60 -6.60 10.01 -8.40
CA ALA A 60 -5.37 10.30 -9.12
C ALA A 60 -5.46 9.84 -10.58
N ARG A 61 -6.05 8.67 -10.84
CA ARG A 61 -6.33 8.17 -12.18
C ARG A 61 -7.27 9.09 -12.95
N GLU A 62 -8.39 9.51 -12.35
CA GLU A 62 -9.33 10.45 -12.97
C GLU A 62 -8.69 11.80 -13.29
N ALA A 63 -7.74 12.24 -12.47
CA ALA A 63 -6.97 13.46 -12.68
C ALA A 63 -5.76 13.31 -13.62
N GLY A 64 -5.48 12.11 -14.14
CA GLY A 64 -4.30 11.85 -14.98
C GLY A 64 -2.96 11.97 -14.26
N ARG A 65 -2.94 11.80 -12.93
CA ARG A 65 -1.75 11.88 -12.06
C ARG A 65 -1.46 10.55 -11.36
N LEU A 66 -1.84 9.45 -12.00
CA LEU A 66 -1.73 8.13 -11.39
C LEU A 66 -0.28 7.77 -11.09
N ASP A 67 0.64 8.00 -12.02
CA ASP A 67 2.06 7.71 -11.85
C ASP A 67 2.68 8.47 -10.65
N GLU A 68 2.26 9.73 -10.42
CA GLU A 68 2.73 10.50 -9.26
C GLU A 68 2.24 9.85 -7.95
N TYR A 69 0.99 9.43 -7.90
CA TYR A 69 0.42 8.78 -6.73
C TYR A 69 1.10 7.43 -6.45
N ASP A 70 1.17 6.58 -7.47
CA ASP A 70 1.69 5.22 -7.38
C ASP A 70 3.16 5.22 -6.95
N SER A 71 3.98 6.10 -7.56
CA SER A 71 5.38 6.28 -7.16
C SER A 71 5.56 6.70 -5.70
N ARG A 72 4.54 7.31 -5.07
CA ARG A 72 4.63 7.85 -3.72
C ARG A 72 4.08 6.92 -2.66
N PHE A 73 2.96 6.28 -2.93
CA PHE A 73 2.20 5.53 -1.93
C PHE A 73 1.95 4.07 -2.32
N GLY A 74 2.27 3.67 -3.56
CA GLY A 74 1.99 2.35 -4.11
C GLY A 74 0.52 2.13 -4.45
N ILE A 75 0.13 0.86 -4.51
CA ILE A 75 -1.23 0.39 -4.80
C ILE A 75 -1.76 -0.47 -3.65
N THR A 76 -3.08 -0.60 -3.57
CA THR A 76 -3.71 -1.64 -2.75
C THR A 76 -3.69 -2.97 -3.49
N ALA A 77 -3.83 -4.08 -2.78
CA ALA A 77 -4.00 -5.40 -3.37
C ALA A 77 -5.13 -5.43 -4.42
N GLU A 78 -4.90 -6.13 -5.53
CA GLU A 78 -5.83 -6.22 -6.66
C GLU A 78 -6.91 -7.28 -6.49
N LEU A 79 -6.81 -8.13 -5.47
CA LEU A 79 -7.74 -9.22 -5.17
C LEU A 79 -8.38 -9.02 -3.78
N PRO A 80 -9.63 -9.44 -3.59
CA PRO A 80 -10.26 -9.44 -2.28
C PRO A 80 -9.54 -10.41 -1.33
N VAL A 81 -9.60 -10.13 -0.03
CA VAL A 81 -8.88 -10.92 1.00
C VAL A 81 -9.30 -12.39 1.01
N SER A 82 -10.54 -12.71 0.62
CA SER A 82 -11.01 -14.10 0.49
C SER A 82 -10.19 -14.97 -0.46
N ASP A 83 -9.50 -14.33 -1.40
CA ASP A 83 -8.78 -15.00 -2.49
C ASP A 83 -7.27 -15.08 -2.20
N TRP A 84 -6.83 -14.60 -1.03
CA TRP A 84 -5.42 -14.65 -0.64
C TRP A 84 -5.08 -16.04 -0.08
N GLU A 85 -4.06 -16.70 -0.61
CA GLU A 85 -3.63 -18.02 -0.14
C GLU A 85 -2.55 -17.89 0.95
N GLY A 86 -2.66 -18.66 2.04
CA GLY A 86 -1.61 -18.72 3.07
C GLY A 86 -1.61 -17.59 4.10
N HIS A 87 -2.50 -16.60 3.97
CA HIS A 87 -2.60 -15.50 4.92
C HIS A 87 -3.11 -15.96 6.30
N ASN A 88 -2.52 -15.43 7.36
CA ASN A 88 -2.98 -15.62 8.74
C ASN A 88 -3.32 -14.25 9.36
N PRO A 89 -4.56 -13.76 9.20
CA PRO A 89 -4.91 -12.41 9.57
C PRO A 89 -5.12 -12.28 11.08
N GLU A 90 -4.48 -11.28 11.68
CA GLU A 90 -4.74 -10.82 13.04
C GLU A 90 -5.63 -9.57 12.97
N GLN A 91 -6.75 -9.60 13.70
CA GLN A 91 -7.70 -8.50 13.70
C GLN A 91 -7.16 -7.29 14.48
N LEU A 92 -7.39 -6.09 13.96
CA LEU A 92 -6.99 -4.82 14.56
C LEU A 92 -8.22 -3.95 14.86
N THR A 93 -8.04 -2.99 15.75
CA THR A 93 -8.94 -1.82 15.87
C THR A 93 -8.63 -0.80 14.77
N SER A 94 -9.53 0.17 14.57
CA SER A 94 -9.25 1.28 13.66
C SER A 94 -8.08 2.13 14.18
N GLU A 95 -7.99 2.30 15.50
CA GLU A 95 -6.95 3.08 16.16
C GLU A 95 -5.57 2.47 15.94
N GLU A 96 -5.44 1.14 16.09
CA GLU A 96 -4.19 0.42 15.83
C GLU A 96 -3.74 0.55 14.36
N PHE A 97 -4.69 0.56 13.43
CA PHE A 97 -4.37 0.80 12.02
C PHE A 97 -3.89 2.24 11.79
N GLU A 98 -4.56 3.24 12.37
CA GLU A 98 -4.17 4.66 12.21
C GLU A 98 -2.79 4.97 12.80
N GLU A 99 -2.40 4.29 13.89
CA GLU A 99 -1.07 4.37 14.49
C GLU A 99 0.05 3.96 13.52
N VAL A 100 -0.24 3.11 12.53
CA VAL A 100 0.71 2.69 11.50
C VAL A 100 0.57 3.53 10.22
N TRP A 101 -0.67 3.80 9.80
CA TRP A 101 -1.01 4.54 8.59
C TRP A 101 -0.39 5.94 8.53
N GLY A 102 -0.57 6.74 9.59
CA GLY A 102 -0.08 8.11 9.64
C GLY A 102 1.44 8.21 9.52
N PRO A 103 2.21 7.53 10.39
CA PRO A 103 3.67 7.52 10.32
C PRO A 103 4.23 7.00 8.99
N ALA A 104 3.68 5.91 8.44
CA ALA A 104 4.13 5.36 7.16
C ALA A 104 4.00 6.39 6.02
N ARG A 105 2.86 7.08 5.94
CA ARG A 105 2.65 8.12 4.92
C ARG A 105 3.54 9.33 5.10
N CYS A 106 3.76 9.78 6.34
CA CYS A 106 4.71 10.84 6.62
C CYS A 106 6.10 10.46 6.10
N GLN A 107 6.59 9.26 6.43
CA GLN A 107 7.90 8.79 5.98
C GLN A 107 8.00 8.70 4.44
N LEU A 108 7.02 8.08 3.78
CA LEU A 108 6.99 7.98 2.32
C LEU A 108 6.90 9.34 1.61
N GLN A 109 6.25 10.32 2.23
CA GLN A 109 6.19 11.68 1.70
C GLN A 109 7.56 12.38 1.73
N PHE A 110 8.40 12.10 2.72
CA PHE A 110 9.76 12.67 2.82
C PHE A 110 10.81 11.84 2.06
N ALA A 111 10.72 10.51 2.08
CA ALA A 111 11.63 9.62 1.37
C ALA A 111 11.63 9.88 -0.15
N ASN A 112 10.46 10.16 -0.72
CA ASN A 112 10.33 10.50 -2.14
C ASN A 112 10.78 11.93 -2.50
N GLN A 113 11.11 12.77 -1.51
CA GLN A 113 11.70 14.09 -1.73
C GLN A 113 13.24 14.06 -1.72
N ASP A 114 13.84 13.07 -1.05
CA ASP A 114 15.29 12.95 -0.86
C ASP A 114 16.00 12.02 -1.86
N GLY A 115 15.29 11.39 -2.81
CA GLY A 115 15.83 10.35 -3.68
C GLY A 115 15.71 10.55 -5.20
N ARG A 116 16.80 10.96 -5.87
CA ARG A 116 17.21 10.38 -7.16
C ARG A 116 18.74 10.25 -7.22
N PRO A 117 19.30 9.12 -7.71
CA PRO A 117 19.33 8.88 -9.16
C PRO A 117 18.98 7.45 -9.64
N ASP A 118 18.58 7.44 -10.92
CA ASP A 118 18.52 6.39 -11.94
C ASP A 118 19.07 4.97 -11.63
N ARG A 119 18.18 3.96 -11.61
CA ARG A 119 18.52 2.54 -11.76
C ARG A 119 18.73 2.18 -13.24
N SER A 120 19.76 2.73 -13.87
CA SER A 120 20.32 2.18 -15.10
C SER A 120 21.76 1.74 -14.87
N GLY A 121 21.91 0.64 -14.15
CA GLY A 121 23.18 -0.09 -14.02
C GLY A 121 23.56 -0.75 -15.34
N ARG A 122 23.87 0.04 -16.37
CA ARG A 122 24.59 -0.46 -17.56
C ARG A 122 26.07 -0.13 -17.40
N PRO A 123 26.97 -1.12 -17.38
CA PRO A 123 28.40 -0.86 -17.37
C PRO A 123 28.81 -0.27 -18.72
N SER A 124 29.30 0.97 -18.72
CA SER A 124 29.91 1.56 -19.91
C SER A 124 31.27 0.89 -20.12
N SER A 125 31.32 0.07 -21.16
CA SER A 125 32.53 -0.51 -21.72
C SER A 125 33.12 0.47 -22.74
N ALA A 126 34.37 0.90 -22.52
CA ALA A 126 35.35 1.32 -23.54
C ALA A 126 36.62 1.77 -22.79
N SER A 127 37.78 1.09 -22.88
CA SER A 127 38.70 1.01 -24.02
C SER A 127 39.26 2.37 -24.47
N ARG A 128 40.36 2.83 -23.87
CA ARG A 128 41.74 2.79 -24.39
C ARG A 128 42.65 3.71 -23.59
#